data_AF-A0A7J9Y9J1-F1
#
_entry.id   AF-A0A7J9Y9J1-F1
#
_cell.length_a   1.000
_cell.length_b   1.000
_cell.length_c   1.000
_cell.angle_alpha   90.00
_cell.angle_beta   90.00
_cell.angle_gamma   90.00
#
_symmetry.space_group_name_H-M   'P 1'
#
loop_
_entity.id
_entity.type
_entity.pdbx_description
1 polymer ?
#
loop_
_entity_poly.entity_id
_entity_poly.type
_entity_poly.pdbx_seq_one_letter_code
_entity_poly.pdbx_strand_id
1 'polypeptide(L)'
;MAYPGLFTRDGAECVATLRAAEATMLRRVFSEIAALVGEPMGSDPAIARLFPDAYRDDPEEAAEFRQLTEDDLRAAKVDQAGVVLATLPADGGEVRLDAEQAEDWLRALTDARLALGVRVEITDDTDLTDELDDAAMRDPTGARALQLSVYGYLTYLQESLVDALSEP
;
A
#
# COMPACT_ATOMS: atom_id res chain seq x y z
N MET A 1 -15.65 12.31 -3.29
CA MET A 1 -14.31 12.94 -3.21
C MET A 1 -13.60 12.66 -4.54
N ALA A 2 -13.06 13.64 -5.27
CA ALA A 2 -12.47 13.39 -6.59
C ALA A 2 -10.98 13.04 -6.45
N TYR A 3 -10.60 11.84 -6.87
CA TYR A 3 -9.21 11.35 -6.89
C TYR A 3 -8.65 11.36 -8.33
N PRO A 4 -8.15 12.47 -8.89
CA PRO A 4 -7.48 12.41 -10.19
C PRO A 4 -5.99 12.13 -10.00
N GLY A 5 -5.66 10.86 -10.16
CA GLY A 5 -4.35 10.25 -10.29
C GLY A 5 -4.59 8.82 -10.82
N LEU A 6 -5.22 8.73 -12.00
CA LEU A 6 -5.57 7.46 -12.62
C LEU A 6 -4.36 7.03 -13.46
N PHE A 7 -3.81 5.84 -13.19
CA PHE A 7 -2.89 5.23 -14.15
C PHE A 7 -3.60 5.01 -15.48
N THR A 8 -2.90 5.29 -16.57
CA THR A 8 -3.32 5.01 -17.94
C THR A 8 -2.19 4.31 -18.67
N ARG A 9 -2.51 3.50 -19.67
CA ARG A 9 -1.50 2.83 -20.48
C ARG A 9 -0.94 3.77 -21.56
N ASP A 10 0.37 3.88 -21.64
CA ASP A 10 1.12 4.57 -22.70
C ASP A 10 2.12 3.59 -23.32
N GLY A 11 1.67 2.84 -24.33
CA GLY A 11 2.44 1.77 -24.95
C GLY A 11 2.73 0.62 -23.98
N ALA A 12 4.00 0.45 -23.62
CA ALA A 12 4.44 -0.57 -22.68
C ALA A 12 4.51 -0.09 -21.22
N GLU A 13 4.24 1.19 -20.98
CA GLU A 13 4.37 1.83 -19.67
C GLU A 13 3.00 2.19 -19.08
N CYS A 14 2.91 2.23 -17.75
CA CYS A 14 1.79 2.80 -17.01
C CYS A 14 2.15 4.21 -16.55
N VAL A 15 1.29 5.18 -16.82
CA VAL A 15 1.55 6.60 -16.57
C VAL A 15 0.44 7.19 -15.72
N ALA A 16 0.81 7.93 -14.68
CA ALA A 16 -0.13 8.71 -13.86
C ALA A 16 0.44 10.11 -13.60
N THR A 17 -0.45 11.10 -13.46
CA THR A 17 -0.05 12.43 -12.98
C THR A 17 -0.49 12.58 -11.52
N LEU A 18 0.48 12.81 -10.64
CA LEU A 18 0.26 13.01 -9.21
C LEU A 18 0.40 14.47 -8.84
N ARG A 19 -0.45 14.95 -7.93
CA ARG A 19 -0.30 16.26 -7.30
C ARG A 19 0.84 16.21 -6.27
N ALA A 20 1.43 17.36 -5.96
CA ALA A 20 2.48 17.47 -4.94
C ALA A 20 2.06 16.86 -3.59
N ALA A 21 0.82 17.09 -3.17
CA ALA A 21 0.27 16.54 -1.92
C ALA A 21 0.15 15.01 -1.95
N GLU A 22 -0.24 14.44 -3.10
CA GLU A 22 -0.36 12.99 -3.29
C GLU A 22 1.01 12.33 -3.27
N ALA A 23 1.98 12.87 -4.01
CA ALA A 23 3.36 12.37 -4.01
C ALA A 23 4.00 12.45 -2.62
N THR A 24 3.77 13.54 -1.89
CA THR A 24 4.24 13.71 -0.50
C THR A 24 3.62 12.68 0.43
N MET A 25 2.31 12.45 0.32
CA MET A 25 1.58 11.48 1.13
C MET A 25 2.05 10.05 0.85
N LEU A 26 2.16 9.65 -0.42
CA LEU A 26 2.66 8.33 -0.81
C LEU A 26 4.09 8.13 -0.30
N ARG A 27 4.98 9.12 -0.47
CA ARG A 27 6.35 9.03 0.03
C ARG A 27 6.41 8.79 1.54
N ARG A 28 5.55 9.47 2.29
CA ARG A 28 5.44 9.25 3.74
C ARG A 28 4.96 7.84 4.05
N VAL A 29 3.86 7.40 3.43
CA VAL A 29 3.30 6.05 3.63
C VAL A 29 4.36 4.98 3.35
N PHE A 30 5.00 5.02 2.19
CA PHE A 30 5.97 3.99 1.81
C PHE A 30 7.26 4.03 2.62
N SER A 31 7.67 5.21 3.11
CA SER A 31 8.77 5.31 4.08
C SER A 31 8.40 4.66 5.43
N GLU A 32 7.16 4.86 5.90
CA GLU A 32 6.65 4.23 7.12
C GLU A 32 6.52 2.70 6.96
N ILE A 33 6.12 2.22 5.78
CA ILE A 33 6.07 0.78 5.48
C ILE A 33 7.48 0.16 5.44
N ALA A 34 8.44 0.80 4.75
CA ALA A 34 9.81 0.31 4.71
C ALA A 34 10.43 0.22 6.12
N ALA A 35 10.14 1.20 6.99
CA ALA A 35 10.57 1.15 8.39
C ALA A 35 9.88 0.01 9.16
N LEU A 36 8.55 -0.14 9.02
CA LEU A 36 7.76 -1.19 9.67
C LEU A 36 8.24 -2.60 9.29
N VAL A 37 8.63 -2.81 8.04
CA VAL A 37 9.18 -4.08 7.55
C VAL A 37 10.53 -4.43 8.20
N GLY A 38 11.25 -3.46 8.74
CA GLY A 38 12.48 -3.70 9.50
C GLY A 38 12.26 -4.04 10.98
N GLU A 39 11.04 -3.86 11.51
CA GLU A 39 10.75 -4.06 12.92
C GLU A 39 10.61 -5.56 13.28
N PRO A 40 10.96 -5.95 14.52
CA PRO A 40 10.86 -7.35 14.95
C PRO A 40 9.40 -7.78 15.11
N MET A 41 9.16 -9.07 14.90
CA MET A 41 7.82 -9.67 15.03
C MET A 41 7.21 -9.36 16.42
N GLY A 42 5.92 -9.01 16.43
CA GLY A 42 5.18 -8.67 17.66
C GLY A 42 5.27 -7.21 18.11
N SER A 43 6.08 -6.37 17.45
CA SER A 43 6.20 -4.94 17.79
C SER A 43 4.99 -4.11 17.35
N ASP A 44 4.36 -4.48 16.23
CA ASP A 44 3.16 -3.84 15.68
C ASP A 44 2.26 -4.94 15.06
N PRO A 45 0.94 -4.95 15.33
CA PRO A 45 0.01 -5.93 14.75
C PRO A 45 -0.03 -5.93 13.21
N ALA A 46 0.35 -4.82 12.57
CA ALA A 46 0.47 -4.73 11.12
C ALA A 46 1.54 -5.69 10.57
N ILE A 47 2.62 -5.95 11.31
CA ILE A 47 3.70 -6.86 10.90
C ILE A 47 3.14 -8.27 10.68
N ALA A 48 2.27 -8.74 11.58
CA ALA A 48 1.65 -10.07 11.45
C ALA A 48 0.74 -10.19 10.22
N ARG A 49 0.19 -9.08 9.70
CA ARG A 49 -0.55 -9.07 8.42
C ARG A 49 0.35 -9.02 7.20
N LEU A 50 1.51 -8.36 7.29
CA LEU A 50 2.50 -8.33 6.21
C LEU A 50 3.20 -9.68 6.03
N PHE A 51 3.38 -10.43 7.11
CA PHE A 51 4.05 -11.73 7.13
C PHE A 51 3.09 -12.83 7.64
N PRO A 52 2.07 -13.21 6.87
CA PRO A 52 1.12 -14.23 7.28
C PRO A 52 1.79 -15.62 7.31
N ASP A 53 1.34 -16.47 8.24
CA ASP A 53 1.82 -17.84 8.32
C ASP A 53 1.38 -18.66 7.11
N ALA A 54 2.36 -19.26 6.42
CA ALA A 54 2.13 -20.14 5.27
C ALA A 54 1.36 -21.42 5.65
N TYR A 55 1.56 -21.90 6.89
CA TYR A 55 0.94 -23.10 7.43
C TYR A 55 0.15 -22.75 8.69
N ARG A 56 -1.17 -22.62 8.56
CA ARG A 56 -2.05 -22.22 9.68
C ARG A 56 -2.32 -23.36 10.67
N ASP A 57 -2.29 -24.60 10.17
CA ASP A 57 -2.64 -25.80 10.93
C ASP A 57 -1.42 -26.59 11.41
N ASP A 58 -0.20 -26.17 11.03
CA ASP A 58 1.07 -26.80 11.43
C ASP A 58 2.07 -25.75 11.97
N PRO A 59 2.09 -25.51 13.29
CA PRO A 59 2.97 -24.51 13.90
C PRO A 59 4.46 -24.84 13.78
N GLU A 60 4.82 -26.13 13.67
CA GLU A 60 6.22 -26.56 13.54
C GLU A 60 6.74 -26.24 12.12
N GLU A 61 5.97 -26.62 11.10
CA GLU A 61 6.29 -26.31 9.70
C GLU A 61 6.25 -24.80 9.43
N ALA A 62 5.30 -24.07 10.04
CA ALA A 62 5.26 -22.61 9.98
C ALA A 62 6.52 -21.95 10.58
N ALA A 63 7.04 -22.48 11.68
CA ALA A 63 8.25 -21.95 12.31
C ALA A 63 9.50 -22.20 11.46
N GLU A 64 9.64 -23.39 10.88
CA GLU A 64 10.74 -23.71 9.96
C GLU A 64 10.67 -22.85 8.69
N PHE A 65 9.48 -22.72 8.10
CA PHE A 65 9.26 -21.89 6.91
C PHE A 65 9.62 -20.42 7.16
N ARG A 66 9.21 -19.85 8.30
CA ARG A 66 9.60 -18.49 8.69
C ARG A 66 11.10 -18.33 8.83
N GLN A 67 11.78 -19.25 9.52
CA GLN A 67 13.24 -19.19 9.67
C GLN A 67 13.98 -19.18 8.34
N LEU A 68 13.44 -19.85 7.32
CA LEU A 68 14.07 -19.94 6.00
C LEU A 68 13.74 -18.78 5.06
N THR A 69 12.60 -18.12 5.23
CA THR A 69 12.06 -17.19 4.22
C THR A 69 11.87 -15.76 4.71
N GLU A 70 11.86 -15.52 6.03
CA GLU A 70 11.51 -14.21 6.59
C GLU A 70 12.45 -13.10 6.10
N ASP A 71 13.76 -13.34 6.06
CA ASP A 71 14.75 -12.35 5.62
C ASP A 71 14.57 -11.99 4.13
N ASP A 72 14.36 -12.98 3.26
CA ASP A 72 14.12 -12.78 1.83
C ASP A 72 12.79 -12.04 1.60
N LEU A 73 11.75 -12.39 2.34
CA LEU A 73 10.46 -11.71 2.28
C LEU A 73 10.57 -10.25 2.75
N ARG A 74 11.31 -9.98 3.83
CA ARG A 74 11.56 -8.61 4.30
C ARG A 74 12.32 -7.81 3.25
N ALA A 75 13.39 -8.37 2.69
CA ALA A 75 14.17 -7.73 1.63
C ALA A 75 13.28 -7.37 0.43
N ALA A 76 12.48 -8.31 -0.07
CA ALA A 76 11.58 -8.08 -1.19
C ALA A 76 10.58 -6.94 -0.93
N LYS A 77 9.99 -6.88 0.28
CA LYS A 77 9.06 -5.80 0.65
C LYS A 77 9.74 -4.44 0.75
N VAL A 78 10.96 -4.38 1.28
CA VAL A 78 11.76 -3.15 1.31
C VAL A 78 12.10 -2.69 -0.10
N ASP A 79 12.50 -3.60 -0.98
CA ASP A 79 12.82 -3.30 -2.37
C ASP A 79 11.60 -2.77 -3.12
N GLN A 80 10.43 -3.40 -2.97
CA GLN A 80 9.16 -2.93 -3.55
C GLN A 80 8.79 -1.52 -3.09
N ALA A 81 8.88 -1.23 -1.78
CA ALA A 81 8.67 0.11 -1.26
C ALA A 81 9.73 1.10 -1.81
N GLY A 82 10.97 0.64 -1.98
CA GLY A 82 12.07 1.38 -2.58
C GLY A 82 11.79 1.79 -4.03
N VAL A 83 11.23 0.89 -4.84
CA VAL A 83 10.81 1.18 -6.22
C VAL A 83 9.78 2.31 -6.23
N VAL A 84 8.76 2.25 -5.37
CA VAL A 84 7.77 3.33 -5.27
C VAL A 84 8.43 4.67 -4.91
N LEU A 85 9.30 4.68 -3.90
CA LEU A 85 9.97 5.90 -3.46
C LEU A 85 10.90 6.49 -4.55
N ALA A 86 11.52 5.63 -5.36
CA ALA A 86 12.43 6.01 -6.43
C ALA A 86 11.70 6.54 -7.67
N THR A 87 10.51 6.04 -7.99
CA THR A 87 9.73 6.49 -9.16
C THR A 87 8.77 7.64 -8.85
N LEU A 88 8.52 7.95 -7.57
CA LEU A 88 7.72 9.11 -7.17
C LEU A 88 8.45 10.44 -7.43
N PRO A 89 7.86 11.39 -8.18
CA PRO A 89 8.43 12.72 -8.35
C PRO A 89 8.43 13.51 -7.02
N ALA A 90 9.45 14.36 -6.83
CA ALA A 90 9.64 15.08 -5.56
C ALA A 90 8.50 16.05 -5.25
N ASP A 91 8.04 16.81 -6.25
CA ASP A 91 7.05 17.88 -6.11
C ASP A 91 5.70 17.53 -6.79
N GLY A 92 5.44 16.24 -6.99
CA GLY A 92 4.38 15.77 -7.89
C GLY A 92 4.79 15.86 -9.36
N GLY A 93 3.89 15.44 -10.26
CA GLY A 93 4.14 15.34 -11.69
C GLY A 93 3.86 13.95 -12.23
N GLU A 94 4.39 13.67 -13.41
CA GLU A 94 4.21 12.39 -14.09
C GLU A 94 5.06 11.30 -13.42
N VAL A 95 4.41 10.18 -13.13
CA VAL A 95 5.04 8.89 -12.80
C VAL A 95 4.90 8.02 -14.05
N ARG A 96 6.01 7.42 -14.50
CA ARG A 96 6.04 6.42 -15.56
C ARG A 96 6.62 5.13 -15.00
N LEU A 97 5.92 4.03 -15.19
CA LEU A 97 6.31 2.71 -14.72
C LEU A 97 6.42 1.77 -15.92
N ASP A 98 7.52 1.05 -16.02
CA ASP A 98 7.56 -0.17 -16.84
C ASP A 98 6.75 -1.30 -16.17
N ALA A 99 6.68 -2.46 -16.84
CA ALA A 99 5.90 -3.59 -16.36
C ALA A 99 6.40 -4.15 -15.00
N GLU A 100 7.71 -4.19 -14.78
CA GLU A 100 8.30 -4.72 -13.54
C GLU A 100 8.04 -3.74 -12.39
N GLN A 101 8.25 -2.45 -12.63
CA GLN A 101 7.95 -1.39 -11.68
C GLN A 101 6.46 -1.33 -11.32
N ALA A 102 5.57 -1.56 -12.29
CA ALA A 102 4.13 -1.62 -12.05
C ALA A 102 3.75 -2.80 -11.14
N GLU A 103 4.34 -3.98 -11.34
CA GLU A 103 4.14 -5.11 -10.43
C GLU A 103 4.63 -4.82 -9.01
N ASP A 104 5.80 -4.21 -8.87
CA ASP A 104 6.35 -3.86 -7.57
C ASP A 104 5.51 -2.78 -6.87
N TRP A 105 4.96 -1.82 -7.63
CA TRP A 105 3.96 -0.88 -7.12
C TRP A 105 2.71 -1.59 -6.60
N LEU A 106 2.18 -2.58 -7.32
CA LEU A 106 1.00 -3.34 -6.86
C LEU A 106 1.28 -4.12 -5.57
N ARG A 107 2.46 -4.75 -5.45
CA ARG A 107 2.88 -5.45 -4.24
C ARG A 107 3.04 -4.49 -3.07
N ALA A 108 3.71 -3.36 -3.28
CA ALA A 108 3.90 -2.33 -2.27
C ALA A 108 2.56 -1.72 -1.81
N LEU A 109 1.65 -1.41 -2.75
CA LEU A 109 0.31 -0.89 -2.44
C LEU A 109 -0.50 -1.87 -1.60
N THR A 110 -0.40 -3.16 -1.92
CA THR A 110 -1.02 -4.23 -1.13
C THR A 110 -0.50 -4.22 0.31
N ASP A 111 0.81 -4.15 0.51
CA ASP A 111 1.42 -4.10 1.83
C ASP A 111 0.99 -2.85 2.62
N ALA A 112 1.01 -1.69 1.98
CA ALA A 112 0.56 -0.44 2.60
C ALA A 112 -0.90 -0.53 3.05
N ARG A 113 -1.77 -1.11 2.22
CA ARG A 113 -3.18 -1.32 2.55
C ARG A 113 -3.39 -2.32 3.67
N LEU A 114 -2.65 -3.43 3.69
CA LEU A 114 -2.72 -4.41 4.78
C LEU A 114 -2.32 -3.78 6.11
N ALA A 115 -1.20 -3.04 6.14
CA ALA A 115 -0.73 -2.38 7.35
C ALA A 115 -1.68 -1.28 7.84
N LEU A 116 -2.18 -0.45 6.93
CA LEU A 116 -3.16 0.58 7.26
C LEU A 116 -4.48 -0.03 7.72
N GLY A 117 -4.97 -1.07 7.04
CA GLY A 117 -6.22 -1.78 7.34
C GLY A 117 -6.32 -2.23 8.79
N VAL A 118 -5.21 -2.73 9.35
CA VAL A 118 -5.12 -3.08 10.78
C VAL A 118 -5.31 -1.86 11.69
N ARG A 119 -4.69 -0.73 11.35
CA ARG A 119 -4.73 0.50 12.15
C ARG A 119 -6.08 1.21 12.06
N VAL A 120 -6.77 1.06 10.93
CA VAL A 120 -8.11 1.60 10.71
C VAL A 120 -9.22 0.59 11.02
N GLU A 121 -8.89 -0.60 11.54
CA GLU A 121 -9.86 -1.63 11.91
C GLU A 121 -10.86 -1.96 10.78
N ILE A 122 -10.42 -1.85 9.51
CA ILE A 122 -11.26 -2.19 8.36
C ILE A 122 -11.32 -3.71 8.22
N THR A 123 -12.54 -4.23 8.09
CA THR A 123 -12.85 -5.65 7.83
C THR A 123 -13.56 -5.80 6.49
N ASP A 124 -13.75 -7.04 6.04
CA ASP A 124 -14.43 -7.35 4.77
C ASP A 124 -15.90 -6.84 4.73
N ASP A 125 -16.54 -6.73 5.90
CA ASP A 125 -17.92 -6.23 6.05
C ASP A 125 -18.00 -4.70 6.18
N THR A 126 -16.86 -3.99 6.13
CA THR A 126 -16.84 -2.55 6.36
C THR A 126 -17.20 -1.78 5.10
N ASP A 127 -18.26 -0.95 5.16
CA ASP A 127 -18.50 0.07 4.14
C ASP A 127 -17.58 1.27 4.39
N LEU A 128 -16.53 1.38 3.58
CA LEU A 128 -15.54 2.44 3.69
C LEU A 128 -16.15 3.83 3.48
N THR A 129 -17.19 3.94 2.66
CA THR A 129 -17.84 5.23 2.36
C THR A 129 -18.58 5.73 3.59
N ASP A 130 -19.39 4.85 4.20
CA ASP A 130 -20.14 5.18 5.42
C ASP A 130 -19.20 5.54 6.58
N GLU A 131 -18.14 4.74 6.80
CA GLU A 131 -17.13 5.01 7.83
C GLU A 131 -16.41 6.35 7.62
N LEU A 132 -16.08 6.68 6.36
CA LEU A 132 -15.42 7.93 6.03
C LEU A 132 -16.35 9.13 6.22
N ASP A 133 -17.61 9.03 5.80
CA ASP A 133 -18.61 10.08 5.97
C ASP A 133 -18.88 10.32 7.46
N ASP A 134 -19.03 9.27 8.26
CA ASP A 134 -19.19 9.37 9.71
C ASP A 134 -17.97 9.99 10.40
N ALA A 135 -16.76 9.59 10.00
CA ALA A 135 -15.53 10.16 10.52
C ALA A 135 -15.40 11.64 10.15
N ALA A 136 -15.68 12.00 8.90
CA ALA A 136 -15.61 13.37 8.41
C ALA A 136 -16.67 14.27 9.05
N MET A 137 -17.89 13.78 9.29
CA MET A 137 -18.92 14.53 10.01
C MET A 137 -18.52 14.82 11.47
N ARG A 138 -17.85 13.87 12.12
CA ARG A 138 -17.42 14.00 13.52
C ARG A 138 -16.21 14.92 13.68
N ASP A 139 -15.17 14.69 12.87
CA ASP A 139 -13.96 15.51 12.83
C ASP A 139 -13.32 15.41 11.43
N PRO A 140 -13.57 16.38 10.53
CA PRO A 140 -13.05 16.38 9.17
C PRO A 140 -11.53 16.36 9.08
N THR A 141 -10.84 16.82 10.13
CA THR A 141 -9.38 16.91 10.20
C THR A 141 -8.77 15.86 11.13
N GLY A 142 -9.61 15.00 11.68
CA GLY A 142 -9.23 13.99 12.65
C GLY A 142 -8.39 12.88 12.03
N ALA A 143 -7.56 12.25 12.86
CA ALA A 143 -6.69 11.16 12.42
C ALA A 143 -7.46 10.03 11.72
N ARG A 144 -8.67 9.69 12.21
CA ARG A 144 -9.55 8.67 11.62
C ARG A 144 -9.94 8.99 10.18
N ALA A 145 -10.48 10.19 9.95
CA ALA A 145 -10.91 10.62 8.61
C ALA A 145 -9.73 10.65 7.63
N LEU A 146 -8.55 11.11 8.09
CA LEU A 146 -7.32 11.10 7.29
C LEU A 146 -6.85 9.68 6.96
N GLN A 147 -6.80 8.78 7.93
CA GLN A 147 -6.36 7.40 7.70
C GLN A 147 -7.30 6.63 6.75
N LEU A 148 -8.62 6.80 6.91
CA LEU A 148 -9.61 6.22 5.99
C LEU A 148 -9.49 6.81 4.58
N SER A 149 -9.25 8.11 4.47
CA SER A 149 -9.03 8.79 3.19
C SER A 149 -7.77 8.27 2.49
N VAL A 150 -6.67 8.07 3.22
CA VAL A 150 -5.44 7.48 2.68
C VAL A 150 -5.70 6.04 2.23
N TYR A 151 -6.36 5.21 3.05
CA TYR A 151 -6.69 3.84 2.69
C TYR A 151 -7.55 3.77 1.41
N GLY A 152 -8.58 4.62 1.31
CA GLY A 152 -9.41 4.73 0.10
C GLY A 152 -8.64 5.22 -1.13
N TYR A 153 -7.73 6.17 -0.95
CA TYR A 153 -6.88 6.64 -2.06
C TYR A 153 -5.92 5.54 -2.56
N LEU A 154 -5.25 4.81 -1.66
CA LEU A 154 -4.39 3.69 -2.05
C LEU A 154 -5.17 2.59 -2.77
N THR A 155 -6.42 2.37 -2.33
CA THR A 155 -7.34 1.43 -2.97
C THR A 155 -7.62 1.83 -4.41
N TYR A 156 -8.04 3.08 -4.60
CA TYR A 156 -8.30 3.64 -5.91
C TYR A 156 -7.07 3.64 -6.82
N LEU A 157 -5.89 3.98 -6.28
CA LEU A 157 -4.64 4.00 -7.04
C LEU A 157 -4.26 2.60 -7.53
N GLN A 158 -4.40 1.59 -6.67
CA GLN A 158 -4.16 0.19 -7.03
C GLN A 158 -5.13 -0.29 -8.12
N GLU A 159 -6.42 -0.01 -7.98
CA GLU A 159 -7.43 -0.34 -9.00
C GLU A 159 -7.07 0.28 -10.35
N SER A 160 -6.70 1.56 -10.36
CA SER A 160 -6.31 2.24 -11.59
C SER A 160 -5.09 1.63 -12.28
N LEU A 161 -4.11 1.14 -11.50
CA LEU A 161 -2.91 0.50 -12.03
C LEU A 161 -3.23 -0.90 -12.59
N VAL A 162 -4.10 -1.65 -11.92
CA VAL A 162 -4.59 -2.95 -12.41
C VAL A 162 -5.35 -2.78 -13.73
N ASP A 163 -6.20 -1.76 -13.82
CA ASP A 163 -6.95 -1.44 -15.03
C ASP A 163 -5.99 -1.09 -16.18
N ALA A 164 -5.02 -0.19 -15.93
CA ALA A 164 -4.02 0.21 -16.93
C ALA A 164 -3.17 -0.97 -17.46
N LEU A 165 -2.84 -1.94 -16.61
CA LEU A 165 -2.13 -3.16 -17.02
C LEU A 165 -3.01 -4.13 -17.82
N SER A 166 -4.33 -4.08 -17.61
CA SER A 166 -5.31 -4.95 -18.26
C SER A 166 -5.82 -4.39 -19.59
N GLU A 167 -5.66 -3.09 -19.84
CA GLU A 167 -5.97 -2.45 -21.12
C GLU A 167 -5.08 -3.02 -22.24
N PRO A 168 -5.62 -3.42 -23.40
CA PRO A 168 -4.86 -4.07 -24.47
C PRO A 168 -3.86 -3.17 -25.21
#